data_AF-A0A191ZZA1-F1
#
_entry.id   AF-A0A191ZZA1-F1
#
_cell.length_a   1.000
_cell.length_b   1.000
_cell.length_c   1.000
_cell.angle_alpha   90.00
_cell.angle_beta   90.00
_cell.angle_gamma   90.00
#
_symmetry.space_group_name_H-M   'P 1'
#
loop_
_entity.id
_entity.type
_entity.pdbx_description
1 polymer ?
#
loop_
_entity_poly.entity_id
_entity_poly.type
_entity_poly.pdbx_seq_one_letter_code
_entity_poly.pdbx_strand_id
1 'polypeptide(L)'
;MGLGNYASASRTLAEELEALLSEEDVVELADELGRLGFDALLAWTEQNELAIAQFAAATPSVRKRRKWSSPFERSLFVLAAATHCRMGQALLDVLVRSEPYLQAGGSYRDTTSSAGSIYLELWRTRIPYWPEAFLRWAPSPFDSD
;
A
#
# COMPACT_ATOMS: atom_id res chain seq x y z
N MET A 1 10.52 -17.58 -9.88
CA MET A 1 9.50 -17.22 -8.86
C MET A 1 8.25 -16.77 -9.58
N GLY A 2 7.07 -17.31 -9.24
CA GLY A 2 5.80 -16.86 -9.81
C GLY A 2 5.24 -15.65 -9.06
N LEU A 3 4.24 -14.97 -9.65
CA LEU A 3 3.58 -13.80 -9.04
C LEU A 3 3.02 -14.08 -7.64
N GLY A 4 2.50 -15.29 -7.39
CA GLY A 4 2.01 -15.69 -6.07
C GLY A 4 3.08 -15.68 -4.97
N ASN A 5 4.34 -15.99 -5.32
CA ASN A 5 5.45 -15.90 -4.35
C ASN A 5 5.74 -14.44 -4.00
N TYR A 6 5.65 -13.54 -4.99
CA TYR A 6 5.81 -12.11 -4.76
C TYR A 6 4.65 -11.54 -3.95
N ALA A 7 3.41 -11.97 -4.18
CA ALA A 7 2.26 -11.57 -3.37
C ALA A 7 2.48 -11.95 -1.90
N SER A 8 2.87 -13.19 -1.63
CA SER A 8 3.18 -13.63 -0.26
C SER A 8 4.36 -12.85 0.34
N ALA A 9 5.39 -12.55 -0.44
CA ALA A 9 6.54 -11.75 0.03
C ALA A 9 6.14 -10.31 0.37
N SER A 10 5.29 -9.68 -0.45
CA SER A 10 4.74 -8.34 -0.18
C SER A 10 3.92 -8.32 1.12
N ARG A 11 3.12 -9.35 1.38
CA ARG A 11 2.39 -9.50 2.65
C ARG A 11 3.35 -9.56 3.84
N THR A 12 4.34 -10.44 3.80
CA THR A 12 5.32 -10.60 4.88
C THR A 12 6.10 -9.31 5.13
N LEU A 13 6.48 -8.59 4.07
CA LEU A 13 7.16 -7.31 4.20
C LEU A 13 6.27 -6.24 4.84
N ALA A 14 4.97 -6.21 4.49
CA ALA A 14 4.01 -5.33 5.15
C ALA A 14 3.91 -5.63 6.65
N GLU A 15 3.75 -6.90 7.03
CA GLU A 15 3.67 -7.33 8.43
C GLU A 15 4.95 -7.00 9.22
N GLU A 16 6.13 -7.13 8.59
CA GLU A 16 7.41 -6.72 9.19
C GLU A 16 7.47 -5.21 9.46
N LEU A 17 6.99 -4.40 8.52
CA LEU A 17 6.93 -2.95 8.66
C LEU A 17 5.92 -2.53 9.73
N GLU A 18 4.73 -3.13 9.74
CA GLU A 18 3.69 -2.90 10.75
C GLU A 18 4.21 -3.16 12.17
N ALA A 19 5.01 -4.21 12.34
CA ALA A 19 5.64 -4.55 13.61
C ALA A 19 6.69 -3.54 14.10
N LEU A 20 7.06 -2.53 13.30
CA LEU A 20 7.92 -1.43 13.74
C LEU A 20 7.17 -0.34 14.50
N LEU A 21 5.83 -0.35 14.47
CA LEU A 21 5.00 0.56 15.25
C LEU A 21 4.52 -0.13 16.53
N SER A 22 4.67 0.56 17.65
CA SER A 22 4.01 0.21 18.89
C SER A 22 2.51 0.57 18.84
N GLU A 23 1.74 0.07 19.79
CA GLU A 23 0.34 0.49 19.94
C GLU A 23 0.20 2.00 20.18
N GLU A 24 1.14 2.60 20.93
CA GLU A 24 1.20 4.04 21.18
C GLU A 24 1.46 4.81 19.87
N ASP A 25 2.42 4.36 19.06
CA ASP A 25 2.68 4.96 17.73
C ASP A 25 1.43 4.94 16.84
N VAL A 26 0.67 3.84 16.89
CA VAL A 26 -0.58 3.67 16.12
C VAL A 26 -1.66 4.65 16.58
N VAL A 27 -1.84 4.82 17.89
CA VAL A 27 -2.82 5.77 18.46
C VAL A 27 -2.43 7.20 18.11
N GLU A 28 -1.17 7.58 18.29
CA GLU A 28 -0.68 8.92 17.94
C GLU A 28 -0.84 9.22 16.45
N LEU A 29 -0.49 8.27 15.58
CA LEU A 29 -0.72 8.39 14.14
C LEU A 29 -2.20 8.60 13.83
N ALA A 30 -3.09 7.81 14.43
CA ALA A 30 -4.53 7.91 14.19
C ALA A 30 -5.10 9.27 14.59
N ASP A 31 -4.64 9.82 15.73
CA ASP A 31 -5.08 11.12 16.22
C ASP A 31 -4.54 12.28 15.37
N GLU A 32 -3.26 12.22 14.96
CA GLU A 32 -2.64 13.27 14.15
C GLU A 32 -3.23 13.28 12.74
N LEU A 33 -3.35 12.12 12.11
CA LEU A 33 -3.96 11.99 10.78
C LEU A 33 -5.46 12.29 10.80
N GLY A 34 -6.16 12.00 11.90
CA GLY A 34 -7.54 12.44 12.09
C GLY A 34 -7.70 13.96 12.13
N ARG A 35 -6.66 14.68 12.57
CA ARG A 35 -6.62 16.15 12.56
C ARG A 35 -6.20 16.72 11.21
N LEU A 36 -5.21 16.10 10.54
CA LEU A 36 -4.72 16.53 9.23
C LEU A 36 -5.70 16.27 8.09
N GLY A 37 -6.49 15.20 8.21
CA GLY A 37 -7.40 14.74 7.16
C GLY A 37 -6.71 13.84 6.13
N PHE A 38 -7.53 13.08 5.41
CA PHE A 38 -7.06 12.07 4.46
C PHE A 38 -6.33 12.67 3.24
N ASP A 39 -6.79 13.83 2.75
CA ASP A 39 -6.18 14.49 1.59
C ASP A 39 -4.73 14.93 1.87
N ALA A 40 -4.44 15.36 3.10
CA ALA A 40 -3.09 15.71 3.51
C ALA A 40 -2.17 14.48 3.52
N LEU A 41 -2.68 13.32 3.96
CA LEU A 41 -1.95 12.06 3.92
C LEU A 41 -1.68 11.60 2.48
N LEU A 42 -2.68 11.69 1.59
CA LEU A 42 -2.54 11.40 0.17
C LEU A 42 -1.46 12.28 -0.46
N ALA A 43 -1.59 13.60 -0.31
CA ALA A 43 -0.64 14.56 -0.87
C ALA A 43 0.79 14.33 -0.34
N TRP A 44 0.93 14.03 0.95
CA TRP A 44 2.24 13.69 1.52
C TRP A 44 2.80 12.39 0.94
N THR A 45 1.96 11.36 0.76
CA THR A 45 2.37 10.07 0.20
C THR A 45 2.81 10.21 -1.25
N GLU A 46 2.11 11.00 -2.05
CA GLU A 46 2.48 11.32 -3.43
C GLU A 46 3.82 12.07 -3.50
N GLN A 47 4.02 13.07 -2.65
CA GLN A 47 5.28 13.83 -2.60
C GLN A 47 6.48 12.98 -2.16
N ASN A 48 6.23 11.92 -1.39
CA ASN A 48 7.28 11.06 -0.82
C ASN A 48 7.33 9.66 -1.45
N GLU A 49 6.61 9.42 -2.55
CA GLU A 49 6.42 8.08 -3.15
C GLU A 49 7.75 7.33 -3.35
N LEU A 50 8.73 7.98 -3.98
CA LEU A 50 10.05 7.38 -4.22
C LEU A 50 10.76 7.03 -2.92
N ALA A 51 10.69 7.89 -1.91
CA ALA A 51 11.34 7.66 -0.62
C ALA A 51 10.66 6.53 0.16
N ILE A 52 9.33 6.41 0.05
CA ILE A 52 8.53 5.33 0.62
C ILE A 52 8.90 4.00 -0.03
N ALA A 53 8.94 3.95 -1.38
CA ALA A 53 9.32 2.76 -2.12
C ALA A 53 10.75 2.30 -1.77
N GLN A 54 11.69 3.24 -1.68
CA GLN A 54 13.06 2.95 -1.24
C GLN A 54 13.11 2.43 0.20
N PHE A 55 12.30 2.99 1.11
CA PHE A 55 12.23 2.55 2.50
C PHE A 55 11.63 1.14 2.62
N ALA A 56 10.59 0.83 1.85
CA ALA A 56 10.01 -0.51 1.77
C ALA A 56 11.03 -1.54 1.24
N ALA A 57 11.79 -1.18 0.20
CA ALA A 57 12.81 -2.05 -0.40
C ALA A 57 14.10 -2.19 0.45
N ALA A 58 14.34 -1.29 1.40
CA ALA A 58 15.55 -1.31 2.22
C ALA A 58 15.59 -2.52 3.17
N THR A 59 16.79 -2.99 3.54
CA THR A 59 16.92 -4.01 4.58
C THR A 59 16.61 -3.46 5.97
N PRO A 60 16.29 -4.30 6.97
CA PRO A 60 16.01 -3.84 8.33
C PRO A 60 17.13 -2.98 8.94
N SER A 61 18.39 -3.34 8.66
CA SER A 61 19.57 -2.61 9.14
C SER A 61 19.71 -1.23 8.49
N VAL A 62 19.34 -1.09 7.21
CA VAL A 62 19.31 0.20 6.51
C VAL A 62 18.16 1.07 7.02
N ARG A 63 16.95 0.51 7.19
CA ARG A 63 15.80 1.23 7.76
C ARG A 63 16.12 1.82 9.13
N LYS A 64 16.74 1.03 10.02
CA LYS A 64 17.10 1.45 11.39
C LYS A 64 18.12 2.61 11.43
N ARG A 65 18.94 2.76 10.39
CA ARG A 65 19.97 3.81 10.31
C ARG A 65 19.47 5.12 9.70
N ARG A 66 18.26 5.14 9.16
CA ARG A 66 17.66 6.35 8.60
C ARG A 66 17.50 7.39 9.71
N LYS A 67 17.90 8.63 9.43
CA LYS A 67 17.69 9.76 10.32
C LYS A 67 16.29 10.30 10.10
N TRP A 68 15.56 10.49 11.18
CA TRP A 68 14.20 11.03 11.19
C TRP A 68 14.24 12.42 11.80
N SER A 69 13.49 13.34 11.21
CA SER A 69 13.28 14.69 11.76
C SER A 69 12.41 14.66 13.02
N SER A 70 11.49 13.70 13.10
CA SER A 70 10.60 13.51 14.25
C SER A 70 10.16 12.05 14.38
N PRO A 71 9.70 11.62 15.58
CA PRO A 71 9.03 10.33 15.75
C PRO A 71 7.80 10.17 14.83
N PHE A 72 7.02 11.24 14.66
CA PHE A 72 5.86 11.25 13.77
C PHE A 72 6.23 10.96 12.31
N GLU A 73 7.28 11.60 11.78
CA GLU A 73 7.76 11.31 10.42
C GLU A 73 8.15 9.84 10.25
N ARG A 74 8.86 9.27 11.24
CA ARG A 74 9.21 7.85 11.23
C ARG A 74 7.95 6.99 11.11
N SER A 75 6.98 7.23 11.98
CA SER A 75 5.75 6.43 12.03
C SER A 75 4.94 6.57 10.74
N LEU A 76 4.92 7.77 10.15
CA LEU A 76 4.27 8.06 8.87
C LEU A 76 4.93 7.31 7.69
N PHE A 77 6.26 7.26 7.65
CA PHE A 77 6.99 6.46 6.65
C PHE A 77 6.75 4.96 6.79
N VAL A 78 6.72 4.46 8.02
CA VAL A 78 6.43 3.04 8.28
C VAL A 78 5.02 2.68 7.83
N LEU A 79 4.04 3.50 8.22
CA LEU A 79 2.65 3.38 7.78
C LEU A 79 2.55 3.34 6.26
N ALA A 80 3.08 4.36 5.57
CA ALA A 80 2.98 4.46 4.13
C ALA A 80 3.70 3.32 3.39
N ALA A 81 4.84 2.86 3.90
CA ALA A 81 5.56 1.74 3.31
C ALA A 81 4.83 0.40 3.52
N ALA A 82 4.22 0.18 4.69
CA ALA A 82 3.38 -0.98 4.94
C ALA A 82 2.16 -0.97 3.99
N THR A 83 1.47 0.18 3.88
CA THR A 83 0.35 0.37 2.93
C THR A 83 0.79 0.11 1.49
N HIS A 84 1.94 0.64 1.08
CA HIS A 84 2.50 0.40 -0.26
C HIS A 84 2.73 -1.10 -0.54
N CYS A 85 3.22 -1.84 0.46
CA CYS A 85 3.39 -3.30 0.36
C CYS A 85 2.03 -4.04 0.28
N ARG A 86 1.02 -3.61 1.06
CA ARG A 86 -0.35 -4.15 0.99
C ARG A 86 -1.02 -3.88 -0.36
N MET A 87 -0.82 -2.68 -0.93
CA MET A 87 -1.28 -2.34 -2.28
C MET A 87 -0.62 -3.24 -3.33
N GLY A 88 0.70 -3.42 -3.23
CA GLY A 88 1.44 -4.34 -4.10
C GLY A 88 0.95 -5.78 -3.97
N GLN A 89 0.71 -6.26 -2.75
CA GLN A 89 0.12 -7.57 -2.49
C GLN A 89 -1.24 -7.71 -3.19
N ALA A 90 -2.17 -6.76 -2.98
CA ALA A 90 -3.51 -6.82 -3.56
C ALA A 90 -3.48 -6.87 -5.10
N LEU A 91 -2.63 -6.05 -5.72
CA LEU A 91 -2.42 -6.09 -7.16
C LEU A 91 -1.89 -7.46 -7.62
N LEU A 92 -0.88 -7.99 -6.95
CA LEU A 92 -0.30 -9.29 -7.30
C LEU A 92 -1.30 -10.43 -7.12
N ASP A 93 -2.10 -10.40 -6.05
CA ASP A 93 -3.15 -11.40 -5.79
C ASP A 93 -4.25 -11.36 -6.88
N VAL A 94 -4.63 -10.18 -7.37
CA VAL A 94 -5.57 -10.05 -8.49
C VAL A 94 -4.96 -10.58 -9.78
N LEU A 95 -3.70 -10.24 -10.07
CA LEU A 95 -3.00 -10.74 -11.25
C LEU A 95 -2.82 -12.26 -11.26
N VAL A 96 -2.63 -12.88 -10.08
CA VAL A 96 -2.56 -14.34 -9.94
C VAL A 96 -3.92 -14.99 -10.23
N ARG A 97 -5.02 -14.34 -9.84
CA ARG A 97 -6.40 -14.86 -9.97
C ARG A 97 -7.05 -14.59 -11.32
N SER A 98 -6.54 -13.63 -12.09
CA SER A 98 -7.19 -13.17 -13.32
C SER A 98 -6.80 -14.03 -14.53
N GLU A 99 -7.79 -14.67 -15.16
CA GLU A 99 -7.67 -15.27 -16.49
C GLU A 99 -8.60 -14.57 -17.51
N PRO A 100 -8.17 -14.33 -18.77
CA PRO A 100 -6.83 -14.59 -19.29
C PRO A 100 -5.82 -13.53 -18.83
N TYR A 101 -4.61 -13.98 -18.49
CA TYR A 101 -3.50 -13.13 -18.08
C TYR A 101 -3.16 -12.09 -19.15
N LEU A 102 -2.71 -10.91 -18.72
CA LEU A 102 -2.09 -9.95 -19.62
C LEU A 102 -0.79 -10.56 -20.18
N GLN A 103 -0.84 -11.08 -21.40
CA GLN A 103 0.30 -11.63 -22.10
C GLN A 103 0.84 -10.63 -23.12
N ALA A 104 2.16 -10.49 -23.15
CA ALA A 104 2.83 -9.77 -24.22
C ALA A 104 2.55 -10.46 -25.57
N GLY A 105 2.22 -9.67 -26.60
CA GLY A 105 1.89 -10.18 -27.94
C GLY A 105 0.41 -10.50 -28.18
N GLY A 106 -0.47 -10.28 -27.20
CA GLY A 106 -1.92 -10.35 -27.41
C GLY A 106 -2.48 -9.26 -28.32
N SER A 107 -3.69 -9.47 -28.84
CA SER A 107 -4.44 -8.43 -29.56
C SER A 107 -4.76 -7.27 -28.62
N TYR A 108 -4.60 -6.03 -29.09
CA TYR A 108 -4.88 -4.85 -28.26
C TYR A 108 -6.31 -4.86 -27.69
N ARG A 109 -7.28 -5.45 -28.42
CA ARG A 109 -8.68 -5.55 -27.97
C ARG A 109 -8.83 -6.49 -26.77
N ASP A 110 -8.20 -7.66 -26.84
CA ASP A 110 -8.24 -8.65 -25.77
C ASP A 110 -7.49 -8.13 -24.54
N THR A 111 -6.32 -7.50 -24.76
CA THR A 111 -5.55 -6.83 -23.71
C THR A 111 -6.37 -5.74 -23.01
N THR A 112 -7.05 -4.87 -23.76
CA THR A 112 -7.93 -3.84 -23.16
C THR A 112 -9.09 -4.45 -22.39
N SER A 113 -9.73 -5.49 -22.92
CA SER A 113 -10.83 -6.20 -22.23
C SER A 113 -10.36 -6.82 -20.91
N SER A 114 -9.24 -7.55 -20.92
CA SER A 114 -8.67 -8.17 -19.71
C SER A 114 -8.23 -7.13 -18.69
N ALA A 115 -7.62 -6.02 -19.13
CA ALA A 115 -7.21 -4.94 -18.24
C ALA A 115 -8.40 -4.35 -17.48
N GLY A 116 -9.55 -4.16 -18.14
CA GLY A 116 -10.78 -3.73 -17.50
C GLY A 116 -11.26 -4.69 -16.41
N SER A 117 -11.27 -6.00 -16.69
CA SER A 117 -11.66 -7.03 -15.71
C SER A 117 -10.73 -7.08 -14.50
N ILE A 118 -9.40 -7.00 -14.73
CA ILE A 118 -8.39 -6.96 -13.67
C ILE A 118 -8.59 -5.72 -12.79
N TYR A 119 -8.80 -4.56 -13.40
CA TYR A 119 -9.04 -3.32 -12.65
C TYR A 119 -10.29 -3.41 -11.76
N LEU A 120 -11.39 -3.97 -12.29
CA LEU A 120 -12.61 -4.18 -11.51
C LEU A 120 -12.42 -5.17 -10.36
N GLU A 121 -11.58 -6.18 -10.53
CA GLU A 121 -11.29 -7.14 -9.45
C GLU A 121 -10.39 -6.52 -8.37
N LEU A 122 -9.38 -5.73 -8.78
CA LEU A 122 -8.56 -4.95 -7.85
C LEU A 122 -9.43 -4.01 -7.02
N TRP A 123 -10.40 -3.38 -7.66
CA TRP A 123 -11.37 -2.50 -7.00
C TRP A 123 -12.18 -3.21 -5.90
N ARG A 124 -12.64 -4.43 -6.18
CA ARG A 124 -13.39 -5.25 -5.22
C ARG A 124 -12.54 -5.73 -4.06
N THR A 125 -11.23 -5.82 -4.26
CA THR A 125 -10.30 -6.42 -3.30
C THR A 125 -10.13 -5.57 -2.01
N ARG A 126 -10.74 -4.37 -1.91
CA ARG A 126 -10.70 -3.46 -0.75
C ARG A 126 -9.35 -3.51 -0.04
N ILE A 127 -8.37 -2.76 -0.55
CA ILE A 127 -7.05 -2.70 0.05
C ILE A 127 -7.22 -2.15 1.47
N PRO A 128 -7.03 -2.98 2.52
CA PRO A 128 -7.26 -2.50 3.87
C PRO A 128 -6.17 -1.48 4.18
N TYR A 129 -6.57 -0.25 4.48
CA TYR A 129 -5.67 0.68 5.15
C TYR A 129 -5.45 0.16 6.56
N TRP A 130 -4.23 -0.28 6.83
CA TRP A 130 -3.79 -0.54 8.18
C TRP A 130 -3.20 0.74 8.77
N PRO A 131 -3.41 1.04 10.06
CA PRO A 131 -4.32 0.34 10.98
C PRO A 131 -5.81 0.59 10.66
N GLU A 132 -6.68 -0.34 11.10
CA GLU A 132 -8.11 -0.33 10.79
C GLU A 132 -8.84 0.97 11.20
N ALA A 133 -8.27 1.71 12.14
CA ALA A 133 -8.71 3.05 12.52
C ALA A 133 -8.79 4.03 11.33
N PHE A 134 -8.03 3.78 10.26
CA PHE A 134 -8.04 4.55 9.02
C PHE A 134 -9.10 4.10 8.01
N LEU A 135 -9.75 2.94 8.19
CA LEU A 135 -10.77 2.43 7.26
C LEU A 135 -11.98 3.36 7.12
N ARG A 136 -12.26 4.19 8.14
CA ARG A 136 -13.33 5.20 8.10
C ARG A 136 -13.03 6.38 7.16
N TRP A 137 -11.77 6.56 6.78
CA TRP A 137 -11.32 7.67 5.94
C TRP A 137 -10.77 7.21 4.59
N ALA A 138 -10.59 5.91 4.39
CA ALA A 138 -10.30 5.37 3.08
C ALA A 138 -11.48 5.74 2.17
N PRO A 139 -11.28 6.61 1.15
CA PRO A 139 -12.36 7.01 0.30
C PRO A 139 -12.94 5.74 -0.30
N SER A 140 -14.23 5.53 -0.06
CA SER A 140 -15.00 4.77 -1.02
C SER A 140 -14.86 5.57 -2.31
N PRO A 141 -14.34 5.00 -3.38
CA PRO A 141 -14.29 5.71 -4.66
C PRO A 141 -15.69 5.95 -5.27
N PHE A 142 -16.76 5.56 -4.55
CA PHE A 142 -18.16 5.90 -4.85
C PHE A 142 -18.72 6.98 -3.94
N ASP A 143 -17.99 7.41 -2.90
CA ASP A 143 -18.34 8.59 -2.12
C ASP A 143 -17.80 9.79 -2.90
N SER A 144 -18.54 10.15 -3.94
CA SER A 144 -18.45 11.46 -4.57
C SER A 144 -19.39 12.36 -3.76
N ASP A 145 -18.87 13.47 -3.24
CA ASP A 145 -19.72 14.61 -2.91
C ASP A 145 -20.49 15.10 -4.16
#